data_AF-A0A7X8A2I5-F1
#
_entry.id   AF-A0A7X8A2I5-F1
#
_cell.length_a   1.000
_cell.length_b   1.000
_cell.length_c   1.000
_cell.angle_alpha   90.00
_cell.angle_beta   90.00
_cell.angle_gamma   90.00
#
_symmetry.space_group_name_H-M   'P 1'
#
loop_
_entity.id
_entity.type
_entity.pdbx_description
1 polymer ?
#
loop_
_entity_poly.entity_id
_entity_poly.type
_entity_poly.pdbx_seq_one_letter_code
_entity_poly.pdbx_strand_id
1 'polypeptide(L)'
;MEENIQNEHKNSSIKPPEAGNQNCVSENEKLSVEIERIRKRQKVLRIFVFVLAFISVSGILFVYWFYKKINEYKPFVETAAEMARQSSEFMEANKIQNQSYSQSISSPSAYSQSSFSGSSLSMISFGQSAAEAAKDPENRQEMEKVIDEYKETPEMQAMLEEFKKDPELSKIMEGAKGEDPSAMMKKINDPAVMKKVMDKMMKNPQFMTTMMKMASDPRVMNAVKNQKSSVGSQSEKK
;
A
#
# COMPACT_ATOMS: atom_id res chain seq x y z
N MET A 1 -46.95 56.61 -22.77
CA MET A 1 -46.66 55.89 -21.51
C MET A 1 -45.48 56.59 -20.85
N GLU A 2 -45.58 57.85 -20.43
CA GLU A 2 -46.64 58.48 -19.60
C GLU A 2 -46.92 57.67 -18.33
N GLU A 3 -46.26 58.08 -17.25
CA GLU A 3 -46.78 58.28 -15.88
C GLU A 3 -45.59 58.90 -15.11
N ASN A 4 -45.53 60.21 -14.84
CA ASN A 4 -46.45 61.06 -14.09
C ASN A 4 -46.76 60.53 -12.69
N ILE A 5 -45.86 60.77 -11.73
CA ILE A 5 -46.27 60.98 -10.33
C ILE A 5 -45.62 62.27 -9.83
N GLN A 6 -46.43 63.31 -9.96
CA GLN A 6 -46.45 64.56 -9.23
C GLN A 6 -46.67 64.33 -7.72
N ASN A 7 -46.21 65.31 -6.94
CA ASN A 7 -46.76 65.76 -5.66
C ASN A 7 -46.58 64.88 -4.41
N GLU A 8 -45.81 65.39 -3.44
CA GLU A 8 -46.43 66.19 -2.37
C GLU A 8 -45.35 66.95 -1.57
N HIS A 9 -45.39 68.27 -1.70
CA HIS A 9 -44.85 69.19 -0.71
C HIS A 9 -45.64 69.04 0.60
N LYS A 10 -45.05 68.41 1.62
CA LYS A 10 -45.46 68.63 3.02
C LYS A 10 -44.44 69.51 3.73
N ASN A 11 -44.80 70.78 3.72
CA ASN A 11 -44.34 71.85 4.58
C ASN A 11 -44.54 71.44 6.05
N SER A 12 -43.47 71.05 6.75
CA SER A 12 -43.47 70.85 8.20
C SER A 12 -42.67 71.95 8.89
N SER A 13 -43.43 72.88 9.48
CA SER A 13 -43.11 73.76 10.60
C SER A 13 -41.70 73.65 11.19
N ILE A 14 -40.87 74.65 10.88
CA ILE A 14 -39.58 74.91 11.53
C ILE A 14 -39.86 75.34 12.98
N LYS A 15 -39.53 74.46 13.94
CA LYS A 15 -39.47 74.77 15.37
C LYS A 15 -38.05 75.31 15.67
N PRO A 16 -37.86 76.37 16.47
CA PRO A 16 -36.54 76.90 16.77
C PRO A 16 -35.67 75.86 17.49
N PRO A 17 -34.35 75.82 17.22
CA PRO A 17 -33.45 74.83 17.75
C PRO A 17 -33.31 74.98 19.27
N GLU A 18 -33.81 73.97 19.99
CA GLU A 18 -33.58 73.81 21.42
C GLU A 18 -32.09 73.50 21.62
N ALA A 19 -31.39 74.45 22.23
CA ALA A 19 -30.00 74.28 22.60
C ALA A 19 -29.91 73.22 23.70
N GLY A 20 -29.24 72.11 23.38
CA GLY A 20 -28.76 71.14 24.34
C GLY A 20 -29.46 69.80 24.27
N ASN A 21 -28.77 68.81 23.71
CA ASN A 21 -28.39 67.67 24.55
C ASN A 21 -27.31 66.81 23.88
N GLN A 22 -26.44 66.26 24.72
CA GLN A 22 -25.17 65.59 24.44
C GLN A 22 -25.21 64.31 23.57
N ASN A 23 -26.28 64.08 22.78
CA ASN A 23 -26.45 62.88 21.95
C ASN A 23 -25.78 62.96 20.57
N CYS A 24 -25.49 64.16 20.04
CA CYS A 24 -24.88 64.30 18.71
C CYS A 24 -23.41 63.89 18.64
N VAL A 25 -22.72 63.80 19.79
CA VAL A 25 -21.32 63.35 19.86
C VAL A 25 -21.24 61.82 19.78
N SER A 26 -22.21 61.10 20.34
CA SER A 26 -22.22 59.63 20.38
C SER A 26 -22.48 58.97 19.02
N GLU A 27 -23.30 59.59 18.16
CA GLU A 27 -23.58 59.03 16.82
C GLU A 27 -22.39 59.15 15.87
N ASN A 28 -21.64 60.26 15.95
CA ASN A 28 -20.42 60.45 15.16
C ASN A 28 -19.31 59.47 15.55
N GLU A 29 -19.24 59.09 16.83
CA GLU A 29 -18.28 58.09 17.31
C GLU A 29 -18.65 56.67 16.86
N LYS A 30 -19.96 56.36 16.78
CA LYS A 30 -20.42 55.08 16.20
C LYS A 30 -20.14 55.00 14.69
N LEU A 31 -20.39 56.08 13.95
CA LEU A 31 -20.12 56.15 12.51
C LEU A 31 -18.63 56.01 12.19
N SER A 32 -17.75 56.62 12.98
CA SER A 32 -16.30 56.52 12.75
C SER A 32 -15.77 55.11 12.97
N VAL A 33 -16.25 54.40 14.01
CA VAL A 33 -15.93 52.99 14.28
C VAL A 33 -16.46 52.08 13.17
N GLU A 34 -17.62 52.39 12.61
CA GLU A 34 -18.22 51.61 11.52
C GLU A 34 -17.46 51.79 10.19
N ILE A 35 -17.04 53.01 9.87
CA ILE A 35 -16.18 53.30 8.71
C ILE A 35 -14.83 52.59 8.84
N GLU A 36 -14.23 52.57 10.04
CA GLU A 36 -12.96 51.87 10.26
C GLU A 36 -13.11 50.35 10.07
N ARG A 37 -14.23 49.78 10.51
CA ARG A 37 -14.56 48.35 10.33
C ARG A 37 -14.70 47.99 8.84
N ILE A 38 -15.33 48.84 8.04
CA ILE A 38 -15.46 48.64 6.58
C ILE A 38 -14.08 48.69 5.91
N ARG A 39 -13.21 49.63 6.29
CA ARG A 39 -11.86 49.76 5.75
C ARG A 39 -10.97 48.55 6.06
N LYS A 40 -11.09 47.98 7.28
CA LYS A 40 -10.38 46.75 7.67
C LYS A 40 -10.86 45.54 6.86
N ARG A 41 -12.17 45.39 6.66
CA ARG A 41 -12.75 44.30 5.83
C ARG A 41 -12.26 44.35 4.39
N GLN A 42 -12.13 45.54 3.81
CA GLN A 42 -11.64 45.70 2.44
C GLN A 42 -10.18 45.23 2.28
N LYS A 43 -9.33 45.45 3.29
CA LYS A 43 -7.94 44.94 3.29
C LYS A 43 -7.91 43.41 3.39
N VAL A 44 -8.72 42.83 4.28
CA VAL A 44 -8.82 41.37 4.44
C VAL A 44 -9.32 40.72 3.15
N LEU A 45 -10.33 41.30 2.50
CA LEU A 45 -10.86 40.79 1.23
C LEU A 45 -9.78 40.77 0.13
N ARG A 46 -8.95 41.82 0.02
CA ARG A 46 -7.83 41.82 -0.94
C ARG A 46 -6.84 40.71 -0.67
N ILE A 47 -6.43 40.50 0.58
CA ILE A 47 -5.52 39.41 0.96
C ILE A 47 -6.14 38.06 0.56
N PHE A 48 -7.43 37.86 0.84
CA PHE A 48 -8.12 36.62 0.50
C PHE A 48 -8.13 36.35 -1.02
N VAL A 49 -8.37 37.39 -1.83
CA VAL A 49 -8.30 37.27 -3.30
C VAL A 49 -6.89 36.91 -3.77
N PHE A 50 -5.83 37.49 -3.19
CA PHE A 50 -4.45 37.13 -3.52
C PHE A 50 -4.12 35.67 -3.17
N VAL A 51 -4.59 35.18 -2.02
CA VAL A 51 -4.40 33.79 -1.60
C VAL A 51 -5.11 32.83 -2.55
N LEU A 52 -6.37 33.13 -2.92
CA LEU A 52 -7.14 32.32 -3.87
C LEU A 52 -6.48 32.27 -5.25
N ALA A 53 -5.99 33.41 -5.74
CA ALA A 53 -5.26 33.47 -7.01
C ALA A 53 -3.96 32.65 -6.95
N PHE A 54 -3.23 32.72 -5.84
CA PHE A 54 -2.00 31.95 -5.64
C PHE A 54 -2.25 30.43 -5.62
N ILE A 55 -3.31 29.98 -4.93
CA ILE A 55 -3.71 28.56 -4.90
C ILE A 55 -4.09 28.09 -6.30
N SER A 56 -4.87 28.86 -7.06
CA SER A 56 -5.23 28.52 -8.44
C SER A 56 -4.01 28.36 -9.34
N VAL A 57 -3.06 29.31 -9.30
CA VAL A 57 -1.82 29.23 -10.10
C VAL A 57 -0.96 28.05 -9.67
N SER A 58 -0.81 27.83 -8.37
CA SER A 58 -0.07 26.68 -7.82
C SER A 58 -0.68 25.34 -8.25
N GLY A 59 -2.02 25.24 -8.26
CA GLY A 59 -2.73 24.04 -8.72
C GLY A 59 -2.46 23.73 -10.19
N ILE A 60 -2.48 24.74 -11.06
CA ILE A 60 -2.16 24.58 -12.49
C ILE A 60 -0.71 24.10 -12.68
N LEU A 61 0.24 24.69 -11.96
CA LEU A 61 1.64 24.28 -12.00
C LEU A 61 1.84 22.84 -11.50
N PHE A 62 1.13 22.46 -10.44
CA PHE A 62 1.17 21.11 -9.90
C PHE A 62 0.64 20.07 -10.89
N VAL A 63 -0.51 20.33 -11.51
CA VAL A 63 -1.07 19.47 -12.56
C VAL A 63 -0.11 19.35 -13.75
N TYR A 64 0.48 20.46 -14.19
CA TYR A 64 1.47 20.44 -15.28
C TYR A 64 2.71 19.61 -14.93
N TRP A 65 3.23 19.77 -13.72
CA TRP A 65 4.36 18.98 -13.23
C TRP A 65 4.01 17.47 -13.16
N PHE A 66 2.81 17.15 -12.67
CA PHE A 66 2.34 15.77 -12.58
C PHE A 66 2.15 15.14 -13.98
N TYR A 67 1.58 15.88 -14.93
CA TYR A 67 1.47 15.46 -16.32
C TYR A 67 2.84 15.19 -16.95
N LYS A 68 3.80 16.09 -16.72
CA LYS A 68 5.17 15.89 -17.20
C LYS A 68 5.79 14.63 -16.59
N LYS A 69 5.58 14.41 -15.29
CA LYS A 69 6.09 13.23 -14.57
C LYS A 69 5.47 11.94 -15.08
N ILE A 70 4.15 11.89 -15.32
CA ILE A 70 3.47 10.72 -15.91
C ILE A 70 3.99 10.44 -17.32
N ASN A 71 4.25 11.48 -18.13
CA ASN A 71 4.78 11.29 -19.48
C ASN A 71 6.18 10.67 -19.48
N GLU A 72 7.01 10.91 -18.44
CA GLU A 72 8.30 10.22 -18.27
C GLU A 72 8.13 8.72 -17.94
N TYR A 73 7.01 8.31 -17.34
CA TYR A 73 6.72 6.91 -17.01
C TYR A 73 6.04 6.12 -18.13
N LYS A 74 5.60 6.77 -19.22
CA LYS A 74 5.03 6.08 -20.39
C LYS A 74 5.87 4.90 -20.90
N PRO A 75 7.20 5.02 -21.11
CA PRO A 75 7.99 3.88 -21.58
C PRO A 75 7.95 2.71 -20.60
N PHE A 76 7.93 2.97 -19.28
CA PHE A 76 7.86 1.91 -18.28
C PHE A 76 6.50 1.19 -18.29
N VAL A 77 5.40 1.95 -18.44
CA VAL A 77 4.04 1.37 -18.53
C VAL A 77 3.87 0.59 -19.82
N GLU A 78 4.44 1.06 -20.93
CA GLU A 78 4.39 0.38 -22.22
C GLU A 78 5.22 -0.92 -22.18
N THR A 79 6.43 -0.90 -21.60
CA THR A 79 7.20 -2.12 -21.34
C THR A 79 6.46 -3.09 -20.43
N ALA A 80 5.80 -2.62 -19.36
CA ALA A 80 5.02 -3.47 -18.48
C ALA A 80 3.78 -4.05 -19.18
N ALA A 81 3.12 -3.26 -20.04
CA ALA A 81 1.97 -3.70 -20.83
C ALA A 81 2.38 -4.70 -21.92
N GLU A 82 3.54 -4.53 -22.56
CA GLU A 82 4.12 -5.50 -23.48
C GLU A 82 4.47 -6.80 -22.78
N MET A 83 5.10 -6.76 -21.60
CA MET A 83 5.35 -7.96 -20.80
C MET A 83 4.05 -8.65 -20.38
N ALA A 84 3.02 -7.88 -20.02
CA ALA A 84 1.70 -8.43 -19.70
C ALA A 84 1.05 -9.07 -20.93
N ARG A 85 1.12 -8.44 -22.11
CA ARG A 85 0.62 -9.00 -23.37
C ARG A 85 1.35 -10.28 -23.77
N GLN A 86 2.67 -10.28 -23.66
CA GLN A 86 3.49 -11.47 -23.91
C GLN A 86 3.09 -12.60 -22.96
N SER A 87 2.85 -12.30 -21.67
CA SER A 87 2.36 -13.30 -20.71
C SER A 87 0.97 -13.85 -21.06
N SER A 88 0.07 -13.03 -21.61
CA SER A 88 -1.26 -13.48 -22.04
C SER A 88 -1.22 -14.35 -23.30
N GLU A 89 -0.35 -14.05 -24.27
CA GLU A 89 -0.18 -14.90 -25.46
C GLU A 89 0.39 -16.28 -25.09
N PHE A 90 1.30 -16.35 -24.11
CA PHE A 90 1.78 -17.63 -23.59
C PHE A 90 0.69 -18.43 -22.86
N MET A 91 -0.26 -17.78 -22.17
CA MET A 91 -1.42 -18.48 -21.59
C MET A 91 -2.43 -18.93 -22.65
N GLU A 92 -2.67 -18.12 -23.68
CA GLU A 92 -3.65 -18.42 -24.72
C GLU A 92 -3.16 -19.55 -25.66
N ALA A 93 -1.87 -19.55 -26.02
CA ALA A 93 -1.24 -20.65 -26.75
C ALA A 93 -1.31 -21.98 -25.98
N ASN A 94 -1.21 -21.94 -24.65
CA ASN A 94 -1.33 -23.14 -23.80
C ASN A 94 -2.80 -23.61 -23.63
N LYS A 95 -3.77 -22.72 -23.89
CA LYS A 95 -5.20 -23.06 -23.84
C LYS A 95 -5.66 -23.80 -25.10
N ILE A 96 -5.12 -23.45 -26.26
CA ILE A 96 -5.44 -24.12 -27.55
C ILE A 96 -4.86 -25.54 -27.59
N GLN A 97 -3.71 -25.79 -26.95
CA GLN A 97 -3.13 -27.14 -26.87
C GLN A 97 -3.89 -28.10 -25.94
N ASN A 98 -4.68 -27.59 -24.98
CA ASN A 98 -5.43 -28.42 -24.03
C ASN A 98 -6.87 -28.75 -24.44
N GLN A 99 -7.40 -28.19 -25.54
CA GLN A 99 -8.77 -28.52 -26.00
C GLN A 99 -8.87 -29.72 -26.95
N SER A 100 -7.74 -30.23 -27.47
CA SER A 100 -7.73 -31.37 -28.40
C SER A 100 -7.53 -32.75 -27.73
N TYR A 101 -7.38 -32.82 -26.41
CA TYR A 101 -7.25 -34.09 -25.68
C TYR A 101 -8.24 -34.15 -24.51
N SER A 102 -9.53 -34.24 -24.84
CA SER A 102 -10.59 -34.58 -23.88
C SER A 102 -11.28 -35.89 -24.25
N GLN A 103 -10.51 -36.94 -24.55
CA GLN A 103 -10.99 -38.31 -24.32
C GLN A 103 -9.86 -39.20 -23.82
N SER A 104 -10.08 -39.67 -22.60
CA SER A 104 -9.46 -40.83 -21.94
C SER A 104 -8.00 -40.70 -21.48
N ILE A 105 -7.77 -41.37 -20.34
CA ILE A 105 -6.50 -41.76 -19.74
C ILE A 105 -6.01 -40.84 -18.62
N SER A 106 -6.21 -41.39 -17.42
CA SER A 106 -5.52 -41.08 -16.17
C SER A 106 -3.99 -41.04 -16.35
N SER A 107 -3.33 -40.20 -15.54
CA SER A 107 -1.86 -40.05 -15.32
C SER A 107 -1.18 -38.99 -16.21
N PRO A 108 0.01 -38.49 -15.85
CA PRO A 108 0.52 -37.95 -14.60
C PRO A 108 0.95 -36.47 -14.77
N SER A 109 1.06 -35.73 -13.66
CA SER A 109 1.50 -34.33 -13.62
C SER A 109 2.91 -34.12 -14.22
N ALA A 110 2.96 -33.67 -15.48
CA ALA A 110 4.19 -33.27 -16.16
C ALA A 110 4.49 -31.79 -15.90
N TYR A 111 5.44 -31.59 -14.99
CA TYR A 111 6.46 -30.53 -14.93
C TYR A 111 6.33 -29.35 -15.91
N SER A 112 5.66 -28.28 -15.47
CA SER A 112 5.97 -26.93 -15.95
C SER A 112 7.15 -26.42 -15.13
N GLN A 113 8.24 -26.02 -15.80
CA GLN A 113 9.33 -25.28 -15.17
C GLN A 113 8.75 -24.00 -14.58
N SER A 114 8.55 -24.03 -13.26
CA SER A 114 7.95 -22.97 -12.46
C SER A 114 8.90 -21.78 -12.41
N SER A 115 8.77 -20.87 -13.36
CA SER A 115 8.89 -19.46 -13.05
C SER A 115 7.99 -19.22 -11.85
N PHE A 116 8.58 -18.86 -10.70
CA PHE A 116 7.84 -18.49 -9.49
C PHE A 116 6.95 -17.28 -9.83
N SER A 117 5.76 -17.56 -10.37
CA SER A 117 4.69 -16.59 -10.45
C SER A 117 4.43 -16.19 -9.01
N GLY A 118 4.67 -14.92 -8.66
CA GLY A 118 4.53 -14.33 -7.32
C GLY A 118 3.11 -14.37 -6.76
N SER A 119 2.28 -15.27 -7.27
CA SER A 119 0.97 -15.60 -6.75
C SER A 119 1.12 -16.20 -5.35
N SER A 120 0.28 -15.75 -4.42
CA SER A 120 0.19 -16.26 -3.06
C SER A 120 0.01 -17.78 -2.98
N LEU A 121 -0.62 -18.39 -4.00
CA LEU A 121 -0.78 -19.84 -4.13
C LEU A 121 0.57 -20.58 -4.29
N SER A 122 1.50 -20.01 -5.06
CA SER A 122 2.84 -20.59 -5.27
C SER A 122 3.62 -20.67 -3.96
N MET A 123 3.52 -19.63 -3.12
CA MET A 123 4.18 -19.61 -1.81
C MET A 123 3.64 -20.69 -0.86
N ILE A 124 2.33 -20.96 -0.89
CA ILE A 124 1.74 -22.03 -0.08
C ILE A 124 2.29 -23.39 -0.51
N SER A 125 2.33 -23.66 -1.83
CA SER A 125 2.86 -24.91 -2.35
C SER A 125 4.35 -25.10 -2.05
N PHE A 126 5.13 -24.02 -2.08
CA PHE A 126 6.53 -24.04 -1.68
C PHE A 126 6.69 -24.33 -0.19
N GLY A 127 5.92 -23.66 0.67
CA GLY A 127 5.97 -23.89 2.11
C GLY A 127 5.67 -25.33 2.51
N GLN A 128 4.67 -25.95 1.85
CA GLN A 128 4.34 -27.36 2.06
C GLN A 128 5.47 -28.28 1.58
N SER A 129 6.02 -28.03 0.39
CA SER A 129 7.12 -28.84 -0.16
C SER A 129 8.40 -28.72 0.66
N ALA A 130 8.70 -27.52 1.16
CA ALA A 130 9.84 -27.27 2.03
C ALA A 130 9.68 -27.93 3.41
N ALA A 131 8.49 -27.84 4.01
CA ALA A 131 8.18 -28.54 5.25
C ALA A 131 8.31 -30.06 5.11
N GLU A 132 8.00 -30.59 3.93
CA GLU A 132 8.09 -32.02 3.67
C GLU A 132 9.50 -32.48 3.32
N ALA A 133 10.29 -31.65 2.63
CA ALA A 133 11.73 -31.82 2.47
C ALA A 133 12.47 -31.84 3.82
N ALA A 134 12.04 -31.00 4.78
CA ALA A 134 12.61 -30.95 6.11
C ALA A 134 12.34 -32.20 6.98
N LYS A 135 11.50 -33.14 6.53
CA LYS A 135 11.34 -34.45 7.18
C LYS A 135 12.58 -35.34 6.99
N ASP A 136 13.32 -35.14 5.90
CA ASP A 136 14.57 -35.83 5.64
C ASP A 136 15.71 -35.15 6.46
N PRO A 137 16.46 -35.90 7.29
CA PRO A 137 17.52 -35.34 8.12
C PRO A 137 18.64 -34.68 7.31
N GLU A 138 18.95 -35.15 6.09
CA GLU A 138 20.03 -34.59 5.27
C GLU A 138 19.62 -33.23 4.69
N ASN A 139 18.43 -33.16 4.09
CA ASN A 139 17.84 -31.92 3.60
C ASN A 139 17.62 -30.91 4.73
N ARG A 140 17.24 -31.38 5.93
CA ARG A 140 17.05 -30.53 7.10
C ARG A 140 18.36 -29.83 7.50
N GLN A 141 19.48 -30.55 7.55
CA GLN A 141 20.78 -29.95 7.88
C GLN A 141 21.22 -28.93 6.82
N GLU A 142 21.00 -29.22 5.55
CA GLU A 142 21.35 -28.29 4.47
C GLU A 142 20.49 -27.03 4.52
N MET A 143 19.19 -27.18 4.75
CA MET A 143 18.26 -26.07 4.91
C MET A 143 18.56 -25.24 6.15
N GLU A 144 18.98 -25.87 7.26
CA GLU A 144 19.43 -25.19 8.48
C GLU A 144 20.69 -24.35 8.23
N LYS A 145 21.68 -24.88 7.49
CA LYS A 145 22.88 -24.12 7.10
C LYS A 145 22.55 -22.90 6.24
N VAL A 146 21.66 -23.06 5.26
CA VAL A 146 21.18 -21.93 4.44
C VAL A 146 20.52 -20.91 5.35
N ILE A 147 19.58 -21.33 6.21
CA ILE A 147 18.90 -20.41 7.13
C ILE A 147 19.91 -19.67 8.02
N ASP A 148 20.93 -20.34 8.55
CA ASP A 148 21.95 -19.71 9.40
C ASP A 148 22.81 -18.70 8.62
N GLU A 149 23.21 -19.01 7.39
CA GLU A 149 23.90 -18.06 6.52
C GLU A 149 23.05 -16.80 6.25
N TYR A 150 21.75 -16.99 5.99
CA TYR A 150 20.84 -15.88 5.77
C TYR A 150 20.47 -15.12 7.06
N LYS A 151 20.54 -15.75 8.25
CA LYS A 151 20.36 -15.07 9.55
C LYS A 151 21.44 -14.02 9.82
N GLU A 152 22.64 -14.22 9.29
CA GLU A 152 23.75 -13.27 9.45
C GLU A 152 23.64 -12.05 8.52
N THR A 153 22.75 -12.09 7.52
CA THR A 153 22.55 -10.95 6.62
C THR A 153 21.95 -9.75 7.37
N PRO A 154 22.41 -8.51 7.09
CA PRO A 154 21.95 -7.31 7.80
C PRO A 154 20.44 -7.10 7.65
N GLU A 155 19.85 -7.53 6.53
CA GLU A 155 18.41 -7.46 6.28
C GLU A 155 17.64 -8.37 7.24
N MET A 156 18.12 -9.59 7.45
CA MET A 156 17.50 -10.54 8.37
C MET A 156 17.68 -10.11 9.83
N GLN A 157 18.84 -9.57 10.18
CA GLN A 157 19.10 -9.02 11.51
C GLN A 157 18.18 -7.83 11.82
N ALA A 158 18.05 -6.88 10.89
CA ALA A 158 17.14 -5.74 11.01
C ALA A 158 15.68 -6.20 11.22
N MET A 159 15.26 -7.22 10.48
CA MET A 159 13.93 -7.81 10.66
C MET A 159 13.78 -8.50 12.02
N LEU A 160 14.79 -9.24 12.47
CA LEU A 160 14.79 -9.85 13.81
C LEU A 160 14.67 -8.80 14.92
N GLU A 161 15.37 -7.67 14.78
CA GLU A 161 15.22 -6.54 15.69
C GLU A 161 13.81 -5.94 15.66
N GLU A 162 13.22 -5.83 14.47
CA GLU A 162 11.86 -5.32 14.30
C GLU A 162 10.79 -6.27 14.88
N PHE A 163 11.04 -7.58 14.84
CA PHE A 163 10.23 -8.57 15.55
C PHE A 163 10.39 -8.47 17.07
N LYS A 164 11.61 -8.26 17.58
CA LYS A 164 11.86 -8.07 19.03
C LYS A 164 11.20 -6.81 19.58
N LYS A 165 11.05 -5.76 18.76
CA LYS A 165 10.35 -4.53 19.14
C LYS A 165 8.84 -4.72 19.29
N ASP A 166 8.27 -5.78 18.72
CA ASP A 166 6.85 -6.09 18.85
C ASP A 166 6.61 -7.04 20.03
N PRO A 167 5.89 -6.63 21.08
CA PRO A 167 5.74 -7.42 22.31
C PRO A 167 4.96 -8.71 22.12
N GLU A 168 4.15 -8.85 21.06
CA GLU A 168 3.48 -10.12 20.76
C GLU A 168 4.43 -11.09 20.05
N LEU A 169 5.26 -10.58 19.14
CA LEU A 169 6.19 -11.39 18.36
C LEU A 169 7.45 -11.74 19.15
N SER A 170 7.89 -10.85 20.06
CA SER A 170 8.99 -11.13 20.98
C SER A 170 8.69 -12.34 21.86
N LYS A 171 7.45 -12.46 22.38
CA LYS A 171 7.01 -13.63 23.16
C LYS A 171 7.02 -14.93 22.38
N ILE A 172 6.88 -14.86 21.05
CA ILE A 172 6.99 -16.04 20.18
C ILE A 172 8.47 -16.42 20.02
N MET A 173 9.34 -15.43 19.82
CA MET A 173 10.79 -15.65 19.72
C MET A 173 11.45 -16.10 21.02
N GLU A 174 10.99 -15.59 22.16
CA GLU A 174 11.45 -16.03 23.48
C GLU A 174 11.04 -17.48 23.75
N GLY A 175 9.80 -17.84 23.37
CA GLY A 175 9.34 -19.22 23.41
C GLY A 175 10.24 -20.15 22.60
N ALA A 176 10.71 -19.71 21.42
CA ALA A 176 11.60 -20.51 20.57
C ALA A 176 12.97 -20.85 21.20
N LYS A 177 13.42 -20.08 22.21
CA LYS A 177 14.73 -20.28 22.85
C LYS A 177 14.71 -21.21 24.06
N GLY A 178 13.54 -21.49 24.65
CA GLY A 178 13.48 -22.22 25.91
C GLY A 178 12.19 -22.99 26.19
N GLU A 179 11.12 -22.77 25.42
CA GLU A 179 9.87 -23.50 25.53
C GLU A 179 9.65 -24.40 24.31
N ASP A 180 9.02 -25.53 24.56
CA ASP A 180 8.63 -26.56 23.60
C ASP A 180 8.34 -25.98 22.18
N PRO A 181 9.07 -26.39 21.13
CA PRO A 181 8.87 -25.90 19.77
C PRO A 181 7.43 -26.08 19.26
N SER A 182 6.66 -27.00 19.87
CA SER A 182 5.22 -27.14 19.63
C SER A 182 4.40 -25.89 20.00
N ALA A 183 4.75 -25.20 21.09
CA ALA A 183 4.05 -23.99 21.53
C ALA A 183 4.26 -22.83 20.55
N MET A 184 5.47 -22.73 19.98
CA MET A 184 5.78 -21.78 18.92
C MET A 184 4.95 -22.06 17.66
N MET A 185 4.92 -23.31 17.19
CA MET A 185 4.12 -23.72 16.03
C MET A 185 2.63 -23.40 16.24
N LYS A 186 2.10 -23.64 17.44
CA LYS A 186 0.70 -23.33 17.77
C LYS A 186 0.42 -21.82 17.71
N LYS A 187 1.34 -20.98 18.18
CA LYS A 187 1.20 -19.51 18.10
C LYS A 187 1.36 -19.00 16.66
N ILE A 188 2.24 -19.59 15.86
CA ILE A 188 2.40 -19.21 14.44
C ILE A 188 1.18 -19.58 13.61
N ASN A 189 0.52 -20.70 13.95
CA ASN A 189 -0.73 -21.10 13.32
C ASN A 189 -1.94 -20.24 13.75
N ASP A 190 -1.78 -19.32 14.70
CA ASP A 190 -2.82 -18.35 15.01
C ASP A 190 -2.94 -17.34 13.84
N PRO A 191 -4.12 -17.21 13.21
CA PRO A 191 -4.29 -16.32 12.07
C PRO A 191 -4.02 -14.85 12.39
N ALA A 192 -4.22 -14.40 13.64
CA ALA A 192 -3.93 -13.03 14.05
C ALA A 192 -2.42 -12.77 14.08
N VAL A 193 -1.66 -13.71 14.64
CA VAL A 193 -0.19 -13.69 14.66
C VAL A 193 0.35 -13.77 13.23
N MET A 194 -0.14 -14.73 12.44
CA MET A 194 0.29 -14.91 11.06
C MET A 194 0.03 -13.67 10.21
N LYS A 195 -1.11 -13.00 10.40
CA LYS A 195 -1.41 -11.73 9.72
C LYS A 195 -0.43 -10.63 10.12
N LYS A 196 -0.08 -10.49 11.41
CA LYS A 196 0.92 -9.50 11.86
C LYS A 196 2.31 -9.79 11.31
N VAL A 197 2.72 -11.06 11.32
CA VAL A 197 3.99 -11.51 10.74
C VAL A 197 4.03 -11.15 9.25
N MET A 198 2.97 -11.47 8.49
CA MET A 198 2.87 -11.14 7.07
C MET A 198 2.85 -9.63 6.82
N ASP A 199 2.12 -8.85 7.62
CA ASP A 199 2.08 -7.39 7.49
C ASP A 199 3.47 -6.76 7.73
N LYS A 200 4.24 -7.28 8.70
CA LYS A 200 5.64 -6.87 8.91
C LYS A 200 6.54 -7.29 7.75
N MET A 201 6.40 -8.51 7.23
CA MET A 201 7.15 -8.95 6.05
C MET A 201 6.89 -8.05 4.85
N MET A 202 5.63 -7.72 4.57
CA MET A 202 5.23 -6.91 3.41
C MET A 202 5.72 -5.46 3.52
N LYS A 203 5.84 -4.91 4.74
CA LYS A 203 6.39 -3.57 4.96
C LYS A 203 7.90 -3.50 4.74
N ASN A 204 8.59 -4.63 4.73
CA ASN A 204 10.04 -4.71 4.53
C ASN A 204 10.37 -5.37 3.17
N PRO A 205 10.46 -4.60 2.08
CA PRO A 205 10.72 -5.15 0.74
C PRO A 205 12.11 -5.81 0.62
N GLN A 206 13.07 -5.39 1.45
CA GLN A 206 14.40 -6.02 1.52
C GLN A 206 14.28 -7.46 2.04
N PHE A 207 13.50 -7.66 3.09
CA PHE A 207 13.24 -8.99 3.62
C PHE A 207 12.58 -9.91 2.57
N MET A 208 11.58 -9.41 1.82
CA MET A 208 10.96 -10.20 0.75
C MET A 208 11.97 -10.59 -0.34
N THR A 209 12.90 -9.69 -0.66
CA THR A 209 14.00 -9.98 -1.59
C THR A 209 14.92 -11.07 -1.03
N THR A 210 15.27 -11.00 0.24
CA THR A 210 16.09 -12.01 0.93
C THR A 210 15.40 -13.36 0.96
N MET A 211 14.10 -13.43 1.26
CA MET A 211 13.31 -14.66 1.20
C MET A 211 13.26 -15.24 -0.22
N MET A 212 13.10 -14.39 -1.23
CA MET A 212 13.10 -14.84 -2.62
C MET A 212 14.48 -15.36 -3.05
N LYS A 213 15.57 -14.71 -2.62
CA LYS A 213 16.94 -15.21 -2.82
C LYS A 213 17.16 -16.56 -2.15
N MET A 214 16.74 -16.71 -0.89
CA MET A 214 16.83 -17.96 -0.14
C MET A 214 16.01 -19.08 -0.80
N ALA A 215 14.79 -18.79 -1.25
CA ALA A 215 13.95 -19.77 -1.97
C ALA A 215 14.52 -20.14 -3.34
N SER A 216 15.30 -19.24 -3.93
CA SER A 216 16.00 -19.47 -5.20
C SER A 216 17.40 -20.08 -5.02
N ASP A 217 17.84 -20.30 -3.78
CA ASP A 217 19.13 -20.90 -3.49
C ASP A 217 19.14 -22.35 -4.02
N PRO A 218 20.14 -22.74 -4.82
CA PRO A 218 20.19 -24.07 -5.41
C PRO A 218 20.16 -25.18 -4.35
N ARG A 219 20.70 -24.93 -3.14
CA ARG A 219 20.65 -25.89 -2.02
C ARG A 219 19.23 -26.15 -1.57
N VAL A 220 18.45 -25.07 -1.41
CA VAL A 220 17.02 -25.15 -1.05
C VAL A 220 16.20 -25.79 -2.17
N MET A 221 16.45 -25.40 -3.42
CA MET A 221 15.77 -26.02 -4.57
C MET A 221 16.08 -27.51 -4.69
N ASN A 222 17.33 -27.92 -4.46
CA ASN A 222 17.74 -29.32 -4.51
C ASN A 222 17.09 -30.13 -3.38
N ALA A 223 17.07 -29.60 -2.16
CA ALA A 223 16.37 -30.24 -1.03
C ALA A 223 14.89 -30.49 -1.34
N VAL A 224 14.19 -29.49 -1.90
CA VAL A 224 12.79 -29.61 -2.30
C VAL A 224 12.60 -30.59 -3.46
N LYS A 225 13.52 -30.58 -4.44
CA LYS A 225 13.45 -31.45 -5.61
C LYS A 225 13.70 -32.93 -5.27
N ASN A 226 14.66 -33.21 -4.40
CA ASN A 226 15.04 -34.56 -3.98
C ASN A 226 13.91 -35.29 -3.25
N GLN A 227 13.10 -34.54 -2.50
CA GLN A 227 11.96 -35.11 -1.78
C GLN A 227 10.85 -35.60 -2.73
N LYS A 228 10.65 -34.91 -3.87
CA LYS A 228 9.65 -35.31 -4.88
C LYS A 228 9.99 -36.65 -5.55
N SER A 229 11.27 -36.98 -5.72
CA SER A 229 11.71 -38.28 -6.25
C SER A 229 11.41 -39.45 -5.31
N SER A 230 11.40 -39.24 -3.99
CA SER A 230 11.16 -40.31 -3.01
C SER A 230 9.70 -40.77 -2.95
N VAL A 231 8.73 -39.92 -3.29
CA VAL A 231 7.29 -40.24 -3.18
C VAL A 231 6.79 -41.03 -4.40
N GLY A 232 7.41 -40.86 -5.57
CA GLY A 232 7.02 -41.55 -6.81
C GLY A 232 7.29 -43.06 -6.81
N SER A 233 8.29 -43.52 -6.07
CA SER A 233 8.72 -44.94 -6.11
C SER A 233 7.89 -45.89 -5.22
N GLN A 234 6.95 -45.39 -4.41
CA GLN A 234 6.08 -46.26 -3.59
C GLN A 234 4.72 -46.57 -4.23
N SER A 235 4.35 -45.91 -5.33
CA SER A 235 3.05 -46.13 -5.98
C SER A 235 3.03 -47.30 -6.98
N GLU A 236 4.17 -47.92 -7.30
CA GLU A 236 4.27 -48.92 -8.39
C GLU A 236 4.37 -50.38 -7.91
N LYS A 237 4.13 -50.63 -6.61
CA LYS A 237 4.15 -51.98 -6.01
C LYS A 237 2.83 -52.39 -5.34
N LYS A 238 1.69 -52.00 -5.89
CA LYS A 238 0.38 -52.53 -5.48
C LYS A 238 -0.44 -52.99 -6.66
#